data_AF-B7B569-F1
#
_entry.id   AF-B7B569-F1
#
_cell.length_a   1.000
_cell.length_b   1.000
_cell.length_c   1.000
_cell.angle_alpha   90.00
_cell.angle_beta   90.00
_cell.angle_gamma   90.00
#
_symmetry.space_group_name_H-M   'P 1'
#
loop_
_entity.id
_entity.type
_entity.pdbx_description
1 polymer ?
#
loop_
_entity_poly.entity_id
_entity_poly.type
_entity_poly.pdbx_seq_one_letter_code
_entity_poly.pdbx_strand_id
1 'polypeptide(L)'
;MKLFKSRKTYYLYNPNTLSYERVYPSAKDRFFGVLRHLSIGIVIGVGIFFIFSRTFDSPVESLLKKENKLLQTQYEVLSLRLNNALEVLDDIQQRDENLYRAIFQAESIPESVRKSGFGGTNRYEHLMSLSNPELVVSTTQKMDMLSKQLYIQSNSLE
;
A
#
# COMPACT_ATOMS: atom_id res chain seq x y z
N MET A 1 45.48 22.94 24.61
CA MET A 1 45.30 23.10 23.15
C MET A 1 44.97 24.57 22.86
N LYS A 2 45.94 25.35 22.36
CA LYS A 2 45.82 26.81 22.17
C LYS A 2 44.93 27.10 20.93
N LEU A 3 43.63 27.32 21.15
CA LEU A 3 42.65 27.70 20.12
C LEU A 3 42.69 29.20 19.76
N PHE A 4 43.85 29.85 19.81
CA PHE A 4 43.99 31.24 19.37
C PHE A 4 44.49 31.27 17.93
N LYS A 5 43.53 31.19 17.01
CA LYS A 5 43.70 31.48 15.58
C LYS A 5 44.35 32.85 15.42
N SER A 6 45.53 32.88 14.79
CA SER A 6 46.31 34.09 14.48
C SER A 6 45.41 35.21 13.93
N ARG A 7 45.48 36.41 14.53
CA ARG A 7 44.73 37.58 14.07
C ARG A 7 45.25 37.97 12.68
N LYS A 8 44.53 37.63 11.60
CA LYS A 8 44.79 38.21 10.27
C LYS A 8 44.51 39.72 10.37
N THR A 9 45.58 40.50 10.50
CA THR A 9 45.56 41.96 10.41
C THR A 9 45.48 42.34 8.94
N TYR A 10 44.39 42.98 8.55
CA TYR A 10 44.27 43.61 7.24
C TYR A 10 44.78 45.04 7.37
N TYR A 11 45.62 45.46 6.44
CA TYR A 11 46.14 46.82 6.37
C TYR A 11 45.42 47.54 5.24
N LEU A 12 44.66 48.58 5.57
CA LEU A 12 44.00 49.43 4.58
C LEU A 12 44.84 50.69 4.39
N TYR A 13 45.16 51.03 3.14
CA TYR A 13 45.89 52.26 2.83
C TYR A 13 44.94 53.46 2.96
N ASN A 14 45.28 54.43 3.81
CA ASN A 14 44.53 55.67 3.94
C ASN A 14 45.17 56.75 3.06
N PRO A 15 44.54 57.16 1.95
CA PRO A 15 45.13 58.10 1.00
C PRO A 15 45.32 59.51 1.59
N ASN A 16 44.64 59.84 2.69
CA ASN A 16 44.74 61.15 3.34
C ASN A 16 45.92 61.26 4.30
N THR A 17 46.37 60.14 4.89
CA THR A 17 47.50 60.10 5.84
C THR A 17 48.74 59.40 5.28
N LEU A 18 48.67 58.92 4.02
CA LEU A 18 49.70 58.16 3.31
C LEU A 18 50.19 56.92 4.10
N SER A 19 49.41 56.44 5.06
CA SER A 19 49.81 55.40 6.01
C SER A 19 48.87 54.19 5.95
N TYR A 20 49.41 53.01 6.29
CA TYR A 20 48.66 51.77 6.35
C TYR A 20 48.07 51.59 7.75
N GLU A 21 46.74 51.63 7.85
CA GLU A 21 46.02 51.44 9.10
C GLU A 21 45.62 49.97 9.29
N ARG A 22 45.79 49.47 10.52
CA ARG A 22 45.42 48.09 10.90
C ARG A 22 43.93 48.04 11.17
N VAL A 23 43.17 47.42 10.27
CA VAL A 23 41.73 47.19 10.44
C VAL A 23 41.51 45.79 11.02
N TYR A 24 40.87 45.72 12.18
CA TYR A 24 40.48 44.45 12.79
C TYR A 24 39.10 44.04 12.25
N PRO A 25 38.93 42.80 11.73
CA PRO A 25 37.61 42.33 11.33
C PRO A 25 36.71 42.30 12.56
N SER A 26 35.55 42.96 12.44
CA SER A 26 34.59 43.15 13.53
C SER A 26 34.00 41.80 13.96
N ALA A 27 33.54 41.70 15.21
CA ALA A 27 32.86 40.49 15.69
C ALA A 27 31.63 40.15 14.82
N LYS A 28 30.96 41.19 14.27
CA LYS A 28 29.84 41.06 13.34
C LYS A 28 30.25 40.38 12.03
N ASP A 29 31.36 40.79 11.42
CA ASP A 29 31.83 40.23 10.13
C ASP A 29 32.17 38.74 10.25
N ARG A 30 32.71 38.33 11.41
CA ARG A 30 32.98 36.92 11.70
C ARG A 30 31.69 36.12 11.87
N PHE A 31 30.70 36.69 12.56
CA PHE A 31 29.39 36.08 12.74
C PHE A 31 28.71 35.86 11.38
N PHE A 32 28.70 36.87 10.50
CA PHE A 32 28.13 36.73 9.15
C PHE A 32 28.90 35.72 8.28
N GLY A 33 30.23 35.66 8.41
CA GLY A 33 31.02 34.63 7.74
C GLY A 33 30.63 33.21 8.16
N VAL A 34 30.48 32.96 9.46
CA VAL A 34 30.04 31.66 9.99
C VAL A 34 28.61 31.34 9.55
N LEU A 35 27.71 32.32 9.62
CA LEU A 35 26.31 32.17 9.23
C LEU A 35 26.17 31.79 7.74
N ARG A 36 26.98 32.40 6.86
CA ARG A 36 27.02 32.08 5.43
C ARG A 36 27.46 30.63 5.16
N HIS A 37 28.47 30.14 5.88
CA HIS A 37 28.90 28.75 5.72
C HIS A 37 27.84 27.76 6.24
N LEU A 38 27.17 28.11 7.34
CA LEU A 38 26.10 27.31 7.93
C LEU A 38 24.86 27.25 7.02
N SER A 39 24.48 28.36 6.39
CA SER A 39 23.35 28.38 5.46
C SER A 39 23.59 27.50 4.23
N ILE A 40 24.81 27.48 3.68
CA ILE A 40 25.17 26.60 2.55
C ILE A 40 25.09 25.14 2.96
N GLY A 41 25.58 24.79 4.16
CA GLY A 41 25.48 23.44 4.71
C GLY A 41 24.03 22.99 4.88
N ILE A 42 23.14 23.87 5.35
CA ILE A 42 21.70 23.57 5.47
C ILE A 42 21.09 23.32 4.08
N VAL A 43 21.35 24.18 3.09
CA VAL A 43 20.79 24.02 1.74
C VAL A 43 21.21 22.69 1.12
N ILE A 44 22.50 22.33 1.24
CA ILE A 44 23.01 21.03 0.75
C ILE A 44 22.39 19.87 1.53
N GLY A 45 22.32 19.98 2.85
CA GLY A 45 21.72 18.95 3.71
C GLY A 45 20.25 18.69 3.39
N VAL A 46 19.46 19.75 3.20
CA VAL A 46 18.06 19.66 2.78
C VAL A 46 17.94 19.04 1.39
N GLY A 47 18.80 19.43 0.44
CA GLY A 47 18.82 18.84 -0.89
C GLY A 47 19.08 17.34 -0.87
N ILE A 48 20.09 16.90 -0.12
CA ILE A 48 20.41 15.46 0.04
C ILE A 48 19.27 14.73 0.75
N PHE A 49 18.67 15.33 1.79
CA PHE A 49 17.55 14.74 2.50
C PHE A 49 16.34 14.49 1.57
N PHE A 50 15.98 15.45 0.72
CA PHE A 50 14.90 15.28 -0.24
C PHE A 50 15.19 14.21 -1.28
N ILE A 51 16.42 14.14 -1.79
CA ILE A 51 16.83 13.09 -2.73
C ILE A 51 16.71 11.73 -2.04
N PHE A 52 17.32 11.58 -0.86
CA PHE A 52 17.31 10.32 -0.12
C PHE A 52 15.90 9.87 0.26
N SER A 53 15.06 10.78 0.73
CA SER A 53 13.66 10.51 1.10
C SER A 53 12.81 10.06 -0.09
N ARG A 54 13.18 10.40 -1.32
CA ARG A 54 12.41 10.05 -2.52
C ARG A 54 12.95 8.83 -3.25
N THR A 55 14.24 8.54 -3.10
CA THR A 55 14.88 7.37 -3.73
C THR A 55 14.85 6.13 -2.84
N PHE A 56 14.88 6.32 -1.52
CA PHE A 56 14.80 5.23 -0.55
C PHE A 56 13.40 5.21 0.06
N ASP A 57 12.56 4.32 -0.46
CA ASP A 57 11.36 3.90 0.25
C ASP A 57 11.78 3.46 1.66
N SER A 58 11.09 3.96 2.68
CA SER A 58 11.34 3.55 4.06
C SER A 58 11.30 2.02 4.14
N PRO A 59 12.17 1.35 4.92
CA PRO A 59 12.12 -0.10 5.08
C PRO A 59 10.72 -0.58 5.50
N VAL A 60 9.99 0.24 6.25
CA VAL A 60 8.59 -0.01 6.64
C VAL A 60 7.65 0.00 5.43
N GLU A 61 7.81 0.96 4.51
CA GLU A 61 6.97 1.07 3.32
C GLU A 61 7.19 -0.10 2.36
N SER A 62 8.45 -0.49 2.15
CA SER A 62 8.78 -1.67 1.34
C SER A 62 8.18 -2.96 1.91
N LEU A 63 8.24 -3.13 3.24
CA LEU A 63 7.60 -4.26 3.92
C LEU A 63 6.08 -4.23 3.76
N LEU A 64 5.44 -3.08 3.95
CA LEU A 64 3.99 -2.91 3.76
C LEU A 64 3.56 -3.21 2.31
N LYS A 65 4.34 -2.77 1.32
CA LYS A 65 4.09 -3.09 -0.10
C LYS A 65 4.19 -4.60 -0.36
N LYS A 66 5.21 -5.25 0.22
CA LYS A 66 5.39 -6.70 0.12
C LYS A 66 4.24 -7.47 0.77
N GLU A 67 3.81 -7.06 1.96
CA GLU A 67 2.70 -7.67 2.68
C GLU A 67 1.38 -7.53 1.91
N ASN A 68 1.08 -6.32 1.39
CA ASN A 68 -0.10 -6.11 0.55
C ASN A 68 -0.10 -7.00 -0.70
N LYS A 69 1.04 -7.10 -1.38
CA LYS A 69 1.18 -7.99 -2.55
C LYS A 69 0.96 -9.46 -2.17
N LEU A 70 1.51 -9.89 -1.05
CA LEU A 70 1.32 -11.25 -0.55
C LEU A 70 -0.15 -11.54 -0.23
N LEU A 71 -0.85 -10.60 0.42
CA LEU A 71 -2.28 -10.71 0.70
C LEU A 71 -3.08 -10.83 -0.59
N GLN A 72 -2.82 -9.98 -1.59
CA GLN A 72 -3.50 -10.05 -2.89
C GLN A 72 -3.34 -11.43 -3.54
N THR A 73 -2.13 -11.97 -3.58
CA THR A 73 -1.87 -13.32 -4.11
C THR A 73 -2.61 -14.40 -3.33
N GLN A 74 -2.70 -14.30 -2.00
CA GLN A 74 -3.46 -15.26 -1.20
C GLN A 74 -4.96 -15.24 -1.54
N TYR A 75 -5.53 -14.06 -1.75
CA TYR A 75 -6.91 -13.91 -2.20
C TYR A 75 -7.14 -14.49 -3.61
N GLU A 76 -6.21 -14.29 -4.54
CA GLU A 76 -6.28 -14.91 -5.88
C GLU A 76 -6.30 -16.44 -5.79
N VAL A 77 -5.42 -17.02 -4.97
CA VAL A 77 -5.39 -18.47 -4.72
C VAL A 77 -6.69 -18.94 -4.07
N LEU A 78 -7.25 -18.17 -3.13
CA LEU A 78 -8.52 -18.51 -2.49
C LEU A 78 -9.69 -18.47 -3.50
N SER A 79 -9.73 -17.45 -4.35
CA SER A 79 -10.70 -17.31 -5.43
C SER A 79 -10.63 -18.48 -6.42
N LEU A 80 -9.42 -18.96 -6.75
CA LEU A 80 -9.23 -20.15 -7.57
C LEU A 80 -9.76 -21.42 -6.88
N ARG A 81 -9.50 -21.58 -5.57
CA ARG A 81 -10.03 -22.72 -4.80
C ARG A 81 -11.55 -22.70 -4.73
N LEU A 82 -12.16 -21.53 -4.57
CA LEU A 82 -13.62 -21.38 -4.59
C LEU A 82 -14.21 -21.73 -5.96
N ASN A 83 -13.56 -21.33 -7.05
CA ASN A 83 -13.98 -21.73 -8.40
C ASN A 83 -13.98 -23.26 -8.55
N ASN A 84 -12.88 -23.91 -8.14
CA ASN A 84 -12.78 -25.37 -8.21
C ASN A 84 -13.85 -26.05 -7.33
N ALA A 85 -14.14 -25.51 -6.15
CA ALA A 85 -15.18 -26.04 -5.28
C ALA A 85 -16.59 -25.90 -5.90
N LEU A 86 -16.87 -24.77 -6.58
CA LEU A 86 -18.12 -24.57 -7.32
C LEU A 86 -18.24 -25.55 -8.50
N GLU A 87 -17.16 -25.81 -9.22
CA GLU A 87 -17.13 -26.79 -10.32
C GLU A 87 -17.40 -28.21 -9.81
N VAL A 88 -16.77 -28.61 -8.70
CA VAL A 88 -17.03 -29.91 -8.07
C VAL A 88 -18.49 -30.03 -7.60
N LEU A 89 -19.05 -28.96 -7.04
CA LEU A 89 -20.45 -28.94 -6.63
C LEU A 89 -21.40 -29.08 -7.83
N ASP A 90 -21.09 -28.43 -8.95
CA ASP A 90 -21.86 -28.52 -10.19
C ASP A 90 -21.84 -29.96 -10.74
N ASP A 91 -20.68 -30.62 -10.75
CA ASP A 91 -20.57 -32.04 -11.15
C ASP A 91 -21.40 -32.96 -10.23
N ILE A 92 -21.39 -32.72 -8.91
CA ILE A 92 -22.25 -33.46 -7.97
C ILE A 92 -23.73 -33.23 -8.28
N GLN A 93 -24.14 -31.98 -8.54
CA GLN A 93 -25.51 -31.62 -8.89
C GLN A 93 -25.96 -32.28 -10.19
N GLN A 94 -25.11 -32.30 -11.22
CA GLN A 94 -25.42 -32.96 -12.49
C GLN A 94 -25.57 -34.48 -12.32
N ARG A 95 -24.75 -35.11 -11.48
CA ARG A 95 -24.86 -36.54 -11.17
C ARG A 95 -26.13 -36.85 -10.38
N ASP A 96 -26.50 -35.99 -9.42
CA ASP A 96 -27.75 -36.11 -8.68
C ASP A 96 -28.97 -36.06 -9.62
N GLU A 97 -28.99 -35.07 -10.51
CA GLU A 97 -30.05 -34.87 -11.49
C GLU A 97 -30.20 -36.05 -12.46
N ASN A 98 -29.09 -36.47 -13.07
CA ASN A 98 -29.11 -37.45 -14.15
C ASN A 98 -29.24 -38.90 -13.66
N LEU A 99 -28.83 -39.20 -12.43
CA LEU A 99 -28.83 -40.56 -11.91
C LEU A 99 -29.93 -40.75 -10.86
N TYR A 100 -29.85 -40.04 -9.74
CA TYR A 100 -30.74 -40.28 -8.61
C TYR A 100 -32.16 -39.78 -8.90
N ARG A 101 -32.32 -38.52 -9.31
CA ARG A 101 -33.65 -37.96 -9.60
C ARG A 101 -34.32 -38.65 -10.78
N ALA A 102 -33.55 -39.01 -11.81
CA ALA A 102 -34.05 -39.77 -12.96
C ALA A 102 -34.56 -41.17 -12.57
N ILE A 103 -33.84 -41.90 -11.71
CA ILE A 103 -34.26 -43.25 -11.25
C ILE A 103 -35.49 -43.16 -10.36
N PHE A 104 -35.52 -42.21 -9.42
CA PHE A 104 -36.58 -42.08 -8.43
C PHE A 104 -37.77 -41.22 -8.90
N GLN A 105 -37.72 -40.69 -10.13
CA GLN A 105 -38.72 -39.77 -10.68
C GLN A 105 -39.00 -38.56 -9.76
N ALA A 106 -37.96 -38.08 -9.07
CA ALA A 106 -38.05 -36.95 -8.18
C ALA A 106 -38.07 -35.63 -8.96
N GLU A 107 -38.65 -34.59 -8.37
CA GLU A 107 -38.71 -33.27 -9.00
C GLU A 107 -37.30 -32.65 -9.14
N SER A 108 -37.02 -32.08 -10.30
CA SER A 108 -35.78 -31.36 -10.59
C SER A 108 -35.74 -30.02 -9.84
N ILE A 109 -34.57 -29.66 -9.29
CA ILE A 109 -34.39 -28.35 -8.67
C ILE A 109 -34.02 -27.33 -9.76
N PRO A 110 -34.84 -26.29 -10.02
CA PRO A 110 -34.52 -25.30 -11.04
C PRO A 110 -33.23 -24.53 -10.73
N GLU A 111 -32.41 -24.27 -11.76
CA GLU A 111 -31.19 -23.45 -11.64
C GLU A 111 -31.44 -22.07 -11.03
N SER A 112 -32.61 -21.49 -11.28
CA SER A 112 -33.03 -20.22 -10.69
C SER A 112 -33.12 -20.27 -9.17
N VAL A 113 -33.54 -21.41 -8.59
CA VAL A 113 -33.59 -21.62 -7.15
C VAL A 113 -32.18 -21.81 -6.60
N ARG A 114 -31.35 -22.61 -7.27
CA ARG A 114 -29.94 -22.88 -6.89
C ARG A 114 -29.10 -21.60 -6.86
N LYS A 115 -29.29 -20.71 -7.84
CA LYS A 115 -28.53 -19.46 -8.01
C LYS A 115 -29.30 -18.21 -7.54
N SER A 116 -30.44 -18.38 -6.87
CA SER A 116 -31.29 -17.27 -6.42
C SER A 116 -30.56 -16.35 -5.43
N GLY A 117 -30.91 -15.06 -5.42
CA GLY A 117 -30.56 -14.14 -4.31
C GLY A 117 -29.20 -13.44 -4.38
N PHE A 118 -28.47 -13.57 -5.50
CA PHE A 118 -27.20 -12.85 -5.73
C PHE A 118 -27.32 -11.63 -6.67
N GLY A 119 -28.52 -11.34 -7.19
CA GLY A 119 -28.77 -10.17 -8.03
C GLY A 119 -29.24 -8.94 -7.25
N GLY A 120 -28.61 -7.79 -7.48
CA GLY A 120 -29.24 -6.47 -7.30
C GLY A 120 -29.35 -5.90 -5.88
N THR A 121 -28.57 -6.37 -4.91
CA THR A 121 -28.59 -5.78 -3.55
C THR A 121 -27.23 -5.23 -3.15
N ASN A 122 -27.22 -4.09 -2.44
CA ASN A 122 -26.04 -3.41 -1.90
C ASN A 122 -25.38 -4.19 -0.74
N ARG A 123 -25.51 -5.53 -0.70
CA ARG A 123 -24.99 -6.41 0.37
C ARG A 123 -23.50 -6.19 0.62
N TYR A 124 -22.76 -5.83 -0.42
CA TYR A 124 -21.32 -5.69 -0.39
C TYR A 124 -20.85 -4.23 -0.34
N GLU A 125 -21.75 -3.25 -0.15
CA GLU A 125 -21.40 -1.82 -0.11
C GLU A 125 -20.38 -1.50 0.97
N HIS A 126 -20.50 -2.13 2.13
CA HIS A 126 -19.56 -1.98 3.24
C HIS A 126 -18.14 -2.49 2.92
N LEU A 127 -17.98 -3.32 1.90
CA LEU A 127 -16.68 -3.81 1.43
C LEU A 127 -16.08 -2.88 0.36
N MET A 128 -16.87 -1.97 -0.23
CA MET A 128 -16.40 -1.01 -1.23
C MET A 128 -15.48 0.07 -0.64
N SER A 129 -15.52 0.29 0.67
CA SER A 129 -14.63 1.25 1.35
C SER A 129 -13.22 0.71 1.62
N LEU A 130 -12.93 -0.54 1.25
CA LEU A 130 -11.62 -1.16 1.47
C LEU A 130 -10.62 -0.76 0.37
N SER A 131 -9.33 -0.94 0.63
CA SER A 131 -8.26 -0.59 -0.33
C SER A 131 -8.29 -1.42 -1.62
N ASN A 132 -8.86 -2.63 -1.60
CA ASN A 132 -8.99 -3.53 -2.75
C ASN A 132 -10.40 -4.16 -2.76
N PRO A 133 -11.44 -3.36 -3.04
CA PRO A 133 -12.82 -3.79 -2.82
C PRO A 133 -13.22 -4.89 -3.80
N GLU A 134 -12.77 -4.83 -5.05
CA GLU A 134 -13.12 -5.81 -6.10
C GLU A 134 -12.75 -7.25 -5.72
N LEU A 135 -11.53 -7.44 -5.22
CA LEU A 135 -11.00 -8.76 -4.84
C LEU A 135 -11.77 -9.36 -3.64
N VAL A 136 -12.05 -8.52 -2.64
CA VAL A 136 -12.78 -8.93 -1.43
C VAL A 136 -14.24 -9.23 -1.79
N VAL A 137 -14.90 -8.33 -2.50
CA VAL A 137 -16.30 -8.48 -2.91
C VAL A 137 -16.50 -9.73 -3.76
N SER A 138 -15.66 -9.96 -4.77
CA SER A 138 -15.76 -11.13 -5.64
C SER A 138 -15.52 -12.44 -4.89
N THR A 139 -14.56 -12.46 -3.95
CA THR A 139 -14.29 -13.64 -3.13
C THR A 139 -15.44 -13.94 -2.17
N THR A 140 -15.98 -12.92 -1.50
CA THR A 140 -17.14 -13.06 -0.61
C THR A 140 -18.39 -13.51 -1.38
N GLN A 141 -18.63 -12.97 -2.57
CA GLN A 141 -19.74 -13.38 -3.43
C GLN A 141 -19.67 -14.86 -3.80
N LYS A 142 -18.50 -15.34 -4.22
CA LYS A 142 -18.29 -16.76 -4.55
C LYS A 142 -18.50 -17.66 -3.34
N MET A 143 -18.02 -17.24 -2.17
CA MET A 143 -18.21 -17.97 -0.92
C MET A 143 -19.68 -18.07 -0.54
N ASP A 144 -20.41 -16.95 -0.57
CA ASP A 144 -21.84 -16.93 -0.25
C ASP A 144 -22.63 -17.82 -1.23
N MET A 145 -22.28 -17.79 -2.52
CA MET A 145 -22.88 -18.62 -3.56
C MET A 145 -22.65 -20.10 -3.29
N LEU A 146 -21.41 -20.48 -2.98
CA LEU A 146 -21.06 -21.86 -2.64
C LEU A 146 -21.83 -22.33 -1.40
N SER A 147 -21.86 -21.54 -0.32
CA SER A 147 -22.58 -21.89 0.90
C SER A 147 -24.09 -22.09 0.67
N LYS A 148 -24.71 -21.21 -0.14
CA LYS A 148 -26.14 -21.32 -0.44
C LYS A 148 -26.44 -22.56 -1.30
N GLN A 149 -25.64 -22.81 -2.34
CA GLN A 149 -25.83 -23.99 -3.19
C GLN A 149 -25.62 -25.28 -2.41
N LEU A 150 -24.63 -25.33 -1.51
CA LEU A 150 -24.41 -26.46 -0.60
C LEU A 150 -25.60 -26.68 0.33
N TYR A 151 -26.16 -25.61 0.91
CA TYR A 151 -27.32 -25.70 1.79
C TYR A 151 -28.55 -26.28 1.05
N ILE A 152 -28.82 -25.78 -0.15
CA ILE A 152 -29.92 -26.29 -0.99
C ILE A 152 -29.69 -27.76 -1.34
N GLN A 153 -28.47 -28.13 -1.73
CA GLN A 153 -28.14 -29.52 -2.06
C GLN A 153 -28.30 -30.43 -0.83
N SER A 154 -27.82 -30.02 0.34
CA SER A 154 -27.93 -30.80 1.58
C SER A 154 -29.38 -31.06 1.96
N ASN A 155 -30.23 -30.01 1.95
CA ASN A 155 -31.66 -30.16 2.25
C ASN A 155 -32.39 -31.03 1.24
N SER A 156 -31.87 -31.16 0.01
CA SER A 156 -32.50 -31.98 -1.02
C SER A 156 -32.21 -33.48 -0.87
N LEU A 157 -31.27 -33.84 0.00
CA LEU A 157 -30.90 -35.22 0.32
C LEU A 157 -31.61 -35.74 1.59
N GLU A 158 -32.18 -34.84 2.40
CA GLU A 158 -33.05 -35.16 3.54
C GLU A 158 -34.48 -35.47 3.08
#